data_AF-A0A352AJU6-F1
#
_entry.id   AF-A0A352AJU6-F1
#
_cell.length_a   1.000
_cell.length_b   1.000
_cell.length_c   1.000
_cell.angle_alpha   90.00
_cell.angle_beta   90.00
_cell.angle_gamma   90.00
#
_symmetry.space_group_name_H-M   'P 1'
#
loop_
_entity.id
_entity.type
_entity.pdbx_description
1 polymer ?
#
loop_
_entity_poly.entity_id
_entity_poly.type
_entity_poly.pdbx_seq_one_letter_code
_entity_poly.pdbx_strand_id
1 'polypeptide(L)'
;MLRPESSRIDPPEREEPNLPNEPATNGSGGVDIQRELNRLEEMLFDSFHIPFTGRTVVEEEAFLAQLDLVRENLPDAFEKAQKIVREREEILLQAEEYAQEIIESAEHRADELIDEVGIIQQAELEAQQIRQQVQQECEAMREQALAEIEQMRDLALAECEDIQNGADDYADAVLNSIERQLGEMLRVVRNGRQQLHGNSQSGQPPETEPPPNASGSRPAQPPPKK
;
A
#
# COMPACT_ATOMS: atom_id res chain seq x y z
N MET A 1 18.98 -16.33 3.36
CA MET A 1 17.60 -16.00 2.95
C MET A 1 16.94 -17.29 2.47
N LEU A 2 16.29 -18.02 3.38
CA LEU A 2 15.49 -19.19 3.03
C LEU A 2 14.07 -18.72 2.73
N ARG A 3 13.53 -19.16 1.59
CA ARG A 3 12.13 -18.95 1.21
C ARG A 3 11.24 -19.81 2.11
N PRO A 4 10.12 -19.32 2.65
CA PRO A 4 9.17 -20.19 3.33
C PRO A 4 8.44 -21.04 2.29
N GLU A 5 8.26 -22.30 2.64
CA GLU A 5 7.58 -23.32 1.85
C GLU A 5 6.15 -22.88 1.51
N SER A 6 5.79 -23.08 0.25
CA SER A 6 4.42 -23.07 -0.23
C SER A 6 3.62 -24.13 0.51
N SER A 7 2.86 -23.71 1.52
CA SER A 7 1.73 -24.47 2.04
C SER A 7 0.77 -24.70 0.87
N ARG A 8 0.85 -25.89 0.28
CA ARG A 8 -0.25 -26.43 -0.52
C ARG A 8 -1.42 -26.49 0.44
N ILE A 9 -2.31 -25.51 0.33
CA ILE A 9 -3.66 -25.61 0.85
C ILE A 9 -4.30 -26.67 -0.05
N ASP A 10 -4.32 -27.91 0.43
CA ASP A 10 -5.15 -28.94 -0.18
C ASP A 10 -6.59 -28.38 -0.26
N PRO A 11 -7.29 -28.51 -1.39
CA PRO A 11 -8.69 -28.13 -1.46
C PRO A 11 -9.42 -28.86 -0.33
N PRO A 12 -10.38 -28.24 0.37
CA PRO A 12 -11.19 -28.97 1.33
C PRO A 12 -11.76 -30.17 0.57
N GLU A 13 -11.50 -31.38 1.09
CA GLU A 13 -12.12 -32.60 0.62
C GLU A 13 -13.60 -32.26 0.49
N ARG A 14 -14.10 -32.25 -0.75
CA ARG A 14 -15.53 -32.21 -0.99
C ARG A 14 -16.01 -33.52 -0.39
N GLU A 15 -16.41 -33.48 0.88
CA GLU A 15 -17.38 -34.43 1.40
C GLU A 15 -18.52 -34.33 0.42
N GLU A 16 -18.55 -35.27 -0.54
CA GLU A 16 -19.70 -35.45 -1.38
C GLU A 16 -20.88 -35.49 -0.41
N PRO A 17 -21.91 -34.63 -0.60
CA PRO A 17 -23.07 -34.70 0.26
C PRO A 17 -23.51 -36.14 0.15
N ASN A 18 -23.43 -36.85 1.27
CA ASN A 18 -23.79 -38.26 1.37
C ASN A 18 -25.25 -38.27 0.96
N LEU A 19 -25.49 -38.52 -0.33
CA LEU A 19 -26.81 -38.57 -0.92
C LEU A 19 -27.55 -39.54 -0.01
N PRO A 20 -28.68 -39.14 0.59
CA PRO A 20 -29.48 -40.08 1.35
C PRO A 20 -29.66 -41.28 0.44
N ASN A 21 -29.11 -42.43 0.83
CA ASN A 21 -29.30 -43.69 0.13
C ASN A 21 -30.76 -43.69 -0.29
N GLU A 22 -31.02 -43.70 -1.61
CA GLU A 22 -32.39 -43.79 -2.12
C GLU A 22 -33.08 -44.84 -1.26
N PRO A 23 -34.22 -44.55 -0.62
CA PRO A 23 -34.92 -45.59 0.08
C PRO A 23 -35.24 -46.61 -0.99
N ALA A 24 -34.48 -47.70 -1.03
CA ALA A 24 -34.76 -48.85 -1.83
C ALA A 24 -36.21 -49.16 -1.50
N THR A 25 -37.10 -48.88 -2.45
CA THR A 25 -38.50 -49.23 -2.37
C THR A 25 -38.57 -50.74 -2.54
N ASN A 26 -37.98 -51.46 -1.59
CA ASN A 26 -38.35 -52.81 -1.27
C ASN A 26 -39.78 -52.68 -0.79
N GLY A 27 -40.71 -52.92 -1.73
CA GLY A 27 -42.10 -53.19 -1.42
C GLY A 27 -42.10 -54.11 -0.21
N SER A 28 -42.67 -53.59 0.87
CA SER A 28 -42.68 -54.22 2.18
C SER A 28 -43.03 -55.69 2.04
N GLY A 29 -42.21 -56.57 2.63
CA GLY A 29 -42.63 -57.93 3.01
C GLY A 29 -43.67 -57.92 4.14
N GLY A 30 -44.60 -56.96 4.13
CA GLY A 30 -45.79 -56.90 4.96
C GLY A 30 -46.97 -57.33 4.13
N VAL A 31 -47.90 -58.06 4.73
CA VAL A 31 -49.15 -58.50 4.07
C VAL A 31 -49.79 -57.30 3.37
N ASP A 32 -49.84 -57.34 2.04
CA ASP A 32 -50.47 -56.30 1.23
C ASP A 32 -51.97 -56.33 1.51
N ILE A 33 -52.45 -55.44 2.38
CA ILE A 33 -53.86 -55.36 2.77
C ILE A 33 -54.75 -55.18 1.52
N GLN A 34 -54.26 -54.47 0.50
CA GLN A 34 -54.94 -54.37 -0.79
C GLN A 34 -55.12 -55.72 -1.47
N ARG A 35 -54.12 -56.60 -1.42
CA ARG A 35 -54.20 -57.96 -1.96
C ARG A 35 -55.18 -58.82 -1.18
N GLU A 36 -55.18 -58.73 0.15
CA GLU A 36 -56.11 -59.49 1.00
C GLU A 36 -57.56 -58.98 0.89
N LEU A 37 -57.77 -57.67 0.68
CA LEU A 37 -59.07 -57.07 0.38
C LEU A 37 -59.57 -57.47 -1.02
N ASN A 38 -58.70 -57.45 -2.03
CA ASN A 38 -59.02 -57.93 -3.38
C ASN A 38 -59.42 -59.42 -3.35
N ARG A 39 -58.78 -60.21 -2.48
CA ARG A 39 -59.13 -61.63 -2.29
C ARG A 39 -60.50 -61.80 -1.63
N LEU A 40 -60.87 -60.95 -0.67
CA LEU A 40 -62.25 -60.91 -0.11
C LEU A 40 -63.27 -60.53 -1.18
N GLU A 41 -62.93 -59.57 -2.03
CA GLU A 41 -63.77 -59.12 -3.14
C GLU A 41 -63.95 -60.23 -4.19
N GLU A 42 -62.88 -60.95 -4.55
CA GLU A 42 -62.91 -62.11 -5.45
C GLU A 42 -63.77 -63.24 -4.88
N MET A 43 -63.63 -63.56 -3.59
CA MET A 43 -64.48 -64.53 -2.90
C MET A 43 -65.96 -64.13 -2.92
N LEU A 44 -66.26 -62.83 -2.87
CA LEU A 44 -67.63 -62.32 -3.00
C LEU A 44 -68.14 -62.40 -4.46
N PHE A 45 -67.29 -62.15 -5.45
CA PHE A 45 -67.65 -62.25 -6.87
C PHE A 45 -67.88 -63.69 -7.36
N ASP A 46 -67.04 -64.63 -6.91
CA ASP A 46 -67.11 -66.05 -7.32
C ASP A 46 -68.23 -66.82 -6.61
N SER A 47 -68.79 -66.24 -5.54
CA SER A 47 -69.82 -66.86 -4.74
C SER A 47 -71.22 -66.82 -5.38
N PHE A 48 -72.09 -67.76 -5.01
CA PHE A 48 -73.36 -67.97 -5.71
C PHE A 48 -74.31 -66.79 -5.47
N HIS A 49 -74.50 -65.98 -6.52
CA HIS A 49 -75.40 -64.82 -6.49
C HIS A 49 -76.85 -65.24 -6.78
N ILE A 50 -77.78 -64.87 -5.90
CA ILE A 50 -79.20 -65.20 -6.04
C ILE A 50 -79.89 -64.08 -6.86
N PRO A 51 -80.29 -64.34 -8.12
CA PRO A 51 -80.87 -63.32 -8.99
C PRO A 51 -82.18 -62.76 -8.40
N PHE A 52 -82.42 -61.47 -8.63
CA PHE A 52 -83.58 -60.69 -8.12
C PHE A 52 -83.66 -60.46 -6.60
N THR A 53 -82.72 -60.99 -5.80
CA THR A 53 -82.76 -60.84 -4.33
C THR A 53 -81.61 -60.01 -3.75
N GLY A 54 -80.58 -59.69 -4.54
CA GLY A 54 -79.40 -58.95 -4.09
C GLY A 54 -78.58 -59.68 -3.02
N ARG A 55 -78.80 -60.98 -2.82
CA ARG A 55 -78.15 -61.81 -1.81
C ARG A 55 -77.12 -62.72 -2.45
N THR A 56 -76.02 -62.92 -1.74
CA THR A 56 -74.90 -63.75 -2.18
C THR A 56 -74.63 -64.81 -1.11
N VAL A 57 -74.45 -66.06 -1.52
CA VAL A 57 -74.17 -67.18 -0.62
C VAL A 57 -72.67 -67.41 -0.61
N VAL A 58 -72.03 -67.08 0.52
CA VAL A 58 -70.58 -67.19 0.71
C VAL A 58 -70.28 -68.30 1.72
N GLU A 59 -69.14 -68.97 1.56
CA GLU A 59 -68.59 -69.87 2.57
C GLU A 59 -68.13 -69.05 3.79
N GLU A 60 -68.93 -69.08 4.86
CA GLU A 60 -68.76 -68.26 6.06
C GLU A 60 -67.38 -68.44 6.70
N GLU A 61 -66.91 -69.69 6.84
CA GLU A 61 -65.63 -69.99 7.49
C GLU A 61 -64.44 -69.40 6.73
N ALA A 62 -64.38 -69.59 5.41
CA ALA A 62 -63.30 -69.07 4.58
C ALA A 62 -63.31 -67.54 4.51
N PHE A 63 -64.50 -66.93 4.42
CA PHE A 63 -64.65 -65.48 4.35
C PHE A 63 -64.29 -64.79 5.68
N LEU A 64 -64.72 -65.35 6.81
CA LEU A 64 -64.37 -64.84 8.13
C LEU A 64 -62.86 -64.98 8.43
N ALA A 65 -62.25 -66.11 8.06
CA ALA A 65 -60.80 -66.30 8.23
C ALA A 65 -59.99 -65.25 7.46
N GLN A 66 -60.42 -64.92 6.24
CA GLN A 66 -59.80 -63.91 5.41
C GLN A 66 -60.03 -62.48 5.97
N LEU A 67 -61.21 -62.20 6.53
CA LEU A 67 -61.50 -60.93 7.21
C LEU A 67 -60.67 -60.76 8.50
N ASP A 68 -60.48 -61.84 9.25
CA ASP A 68 -59.64 -61.85 10.45
C ASP A 68 -58.17 -61.59 10.11
N LEU A 69 -57.67 -62.16 9.01
CA LEU A 69 -56.32 -61.87 8.50
C LEU A 69 -56.14 -60.39 8.17
N VAL A 70 -57.12 -59.76 7.51
CA VAL A 70 -57.09 -58.31 7.25
C VAL A 70 -57.10 -57.53 8.55
N ARG A 71 -57.96 -57.91 9.50
CA ARG A 71 -58.10 -57.25 10.80
C ARG A 71 -56.82 -57.33 11.64
N GLU A 72 -56.10 -58.45 11.58
CA GLU A 72 -54.85 -58.66 12.31
C GLU A 72 -53.71 -57.81 11.75
N ASN A 73 -53.61 -57.67 10.42
CA ASN A 73 -52.49 -56.98 9.76
C ASN A 73 -52.70 -55.46 9.56
N LEU A 74 -53.93 -54.97 9.66
CA LEU A 74 -54.29 -53.58 9.41
C LEU A 74 -53.74 -52.57 10.45
N PRO A 75 -53.70 -52.87 11.77
CA PRO A 75 -53.06 -52.01 12.76
C PRO A 75 -51.58 -51.76 12.48
N ASP A 76 -50.81 -52.83 12.21
CA ASP A 76 -49.38 -52.76 11.95
C ASP A 76 -49.04 -51.91 10.71
N ALA A 77 -49.88 -51.98 9.67
CA ALA A 77 -49.71 -51.15 8.47
C ALA A 77 -49.94 -49.66 8.77
N PHE A 78 -50.94 -49.32 9.59
CA PHE A 78 -51.15 -47.93 10.02
C PHE A 78 -50.03 -47.43 10.92
N GLU A 79 -49.51 -48.25 11.82
CA GLU A 79 -48.36 -47.88 12.65
C GLU A 79 -47.12 -47.58 11.80
N LYS A 80 -46.83 -48.42 10.79
CA LYS A 80 -45.75 -48.19 9.83
C LYS A 80 -45.97 -46.89 9.05
N ALA A 81 -47.18 -46.64 8.55
CA ALA A 81 -47.49 -45.41 7.84
C ALA A 81 -47.31 -44.17 8.72
N GLN A 82 -47.80 -44.20 9.97
CA GLN A 82 -47.59 -43.11 10.94
C GLN A 82 -46.11 -42.92 11.29
N LYS A 83 -45.32 -44.00 11.32
CA LYS A 83 -43.88 -43.91 11.54
C LYS A 83 -43.19 -43.21 10.37
N ILE A 84 -43.51 -43.57 9.13
CA ILE A 84 -42.97 -42.93 7.92
C ILE A 84 -43.33 -41.43 7.89
N VAL A 85 -44.57 -41.08 8.25
CA VAL A 85 -44.99 -39.66 8.30
C VAL A 85 -44.17 -38.90 9.35
N ARG A 86 -44.00 -39.45 10.56
CA ARG A 86 -43.18 -38.83 11.61
C ARG A 86 -41.71 -38.69 11.21
N GLU A 87 -41.11 -39.75 10.65
CA GLU A 87 -39.73 -39.72 10.17
C GLU A 87 -39.55 -38.68 9.06
N ARG A 88 -40.52 -38.54 8.15
CA ARG A 88 -40.51 -37.49 7.12
C ARG A 88 -40.59 -36.10 7.73
N GLU A 89 -41.48 -35.88 8.68
CA GLU A 89 -41.62 -34.58 9.37
C GLU A 89 -40.32 -34.21 10.09
N GLU A 90 -39.67 -35.18 10.74
CA GLU A 90 -38.37 -34.99 11.39
C GLU A 90 -37.27 -34.62 10.38
N ILE A 91 -37.19 -35.33 9.26
CA ILE A 91 -36.22 -35.01 8.18
C ILE A 91 -36.46 -33.61 7.62
N LEU A 92 -37.72 -33.22 7.40
CA LEU A 92 -38.03 -31.88 6.90
C LEU A 92 -37.60 -30.80 7.89
N LEU A 93 -37.87 -30.99 9.18
CA LEU A 93 -37.48 -30.04 10.21
C LEU A 93 -35.95 -29.92 10.32
N GLN A 94 -35.23 -31.03 10.26
CA GLN A 94 -33.76 -31.04 10.23
C GLN A 94 -33.21 -30.36 8.99
N ALA A 95 -33.82 -30.59 7.82
CA ALA A 95 -33.40 -29.97 6.57
C ALA A 95 -33.65 -28.45 6.59
N GLU A 96 -34.75 -28.00 7.19
CA GLU A 96 -35.07 -26.58 7.38
C GLU A 96 -34.05 -25.91 8.33
N GLU A 97 -33.74 -26.54 9.46
CA GLU A 97 -32.74 -26.05 10.41
C GLU A 97 -31.35 -25.95 9.77
N TYR A 98 -30.94 -26.99 9.06
CA TYR A 98 -29.65 -27.00 8.36
C TYR A 98 -29.58 -25.95 7.24
N ALA A 99 -30.66 -25.78 6.47
CA ALA A 99 -30.74 -24.74 5.46
C ALA A 99 -30.63 -23.34 6.08
N GLN A 100 -31.27 -23.14 7.21
CA GLN A 100 -31.20 -21.88 7.96
C GLN A 100 -29.78 -21.61 8.47
N GLU A 101 -29.10 -22.62 9.03
CA GLU A 101 -27.71 -22.51 9.46
C GLU A 101 -26.77 -22.15 8.30
N ILE A 102 -26.96 -22.76 7.13
CA ILE A 102 -26.18 -22.41 5.92
C ILE A 102 -26.38 -20.95 5.56
N ILE A 103 -27.63 -20.47 5.52
CA ILE A 103 -27.95 -19.08 5.16
C ILE A 103 -27.30 -18.13 6.16
N GLU A 104 -27.47 -18.36 7.47
CA GLU A 104 -26.89 -17.53 8.52
C GLU A 104 -25.35 -17.49 8.44
N SER A 105 -24.71 -18.64 8.21
CA SER A 105 -23.25 -18.69 8.04
C SER A 105 -22.77 -17.97 6.78
N ALA A 106 -23.56 -18.00 5.70
CA ALA A 106 -23.24 -17.31 4.45
C ALA A 106 -23.41 -15.79 4.59
N GLU A 107 -24.46 -15.34 5.28
CA GLU A 107 -24.69 -13.93 5.59
C GLU A 107 -23.57 -13.38 6.47
N HIS A 108 -23.21 -14.09 7.55
CA HIS A 108 -22.11 -13.68 8.42
C HIS A 108 -20.78 -13.51 7.66
N ARG A 109 -20.43 -14.48 6.79
CA ARG A 109 -19.22 -14.39 5.96
C ARG A 109 -19.29 -13.25 4.95
N ALA A 110 -20.48 -12.95 4.42
CA ALA A 110 -20.65 -11.83 3.50
C ALA A 110 -20.44 -10.49 4.21
N ASP A 111 -20.95 -10.35 5.43
CA ASP A 111 -20.74 -9.15 6.26
C ASP A 111 -19.24 -8.97 6.61
N GLU A 112 -18.56 -10.05 7.04
CA GLU A 112 -17.11 -10.02 7.29
C GLU A 112 -16.31 -9.58 6.04
N LEU A 113 -16.68 -10.08 4.86
CA LEU A 113 -16.02 -9.72 3.60
C LEU A 113 -16.28 -8.25 3.23
N ILE A 114 -17.50 -7.75 3.44
CA ILE A 114 -17.86 -6.34 3.18
C ILE A 114 -17.02 -5.43 4.08
N ASP A 115 -16.88 -5.77 5.36
CA ASP A 115 -16.05 -5.02 6.31
C ASP A 115 -14.57 -5.04 5.89
N GLU A 116 -14.02 -6.20 5.50
CA GLU A 116 -12.64 -6.30 5.02
C GLU A 116 -12.41 -5.45 3.76
N VAL A 117 -13.33 -5.52 2.78
CA VAL A 117 -13.27 -4.71 1.56
C VAL A 117 -13.38 -3.22 1.88
N GLY A 118 -14.21 -2.84 2.85
CA GLY A 118 -14.33 -1.47 3.34
C GLY A 118 -13.01 -0.92 3.87
N ILE A 119 -12.33 -1.71 4.72
CA ILE A 119 -11.01 -1.36 5.26
C ILE A 119 -9.97 -1.22 4.14
N ILE A 120 -9.94 -2.16 3.19
CA ILE A 120 -9.00 -2.13 2.06
C ILE A 120 -9.23 -0.88 1.20
N GLN A 121 -10.48 -0.58 0.85
CA GLN A 121 -10.81 0.59 0.04
C GLN A 121 -10.44 1.90 0.76
N GLN A 122 -10.69 1.99 2.07
CA GLN A 122 -10.27 3.14 2.86
C GLN A 122 -8.74 3.26 2.89
N ALA A 123 -8.03 2.17 3.15
CA ALA A 123 -6.56 2.16 3.17
C ALA A 123 -5.97 2.54 1.80
N GLU A 124 -6.58 2.12 0.69
CA GLU A 124 -6.18 2.51 -0.66
C GLU A 124 -6.37 4.00 -0.90
N LEU A 125 -7.48 4.58 -0.45
CA LEU A 125 -7.78 6.00 -0.58
C LEU A 125 -6.78 6.85 0.23
N GLU A 126 -6.51 6.45 1.48
CA GLU A 126 -5.50 7.11 2.32
C GLU A 126 -4.09 6.98 1.71
N ALA A 127 -3.72 5.79 1.22
CA ALA A 127 -2.44 5.59 0.54
C ALA A 127 -2.31 6.44 -0.74
N GLN A 128 -3.40 6.59 -1.50
CA GLN A 128 -3.42 7.49 -2.66
C GLN A 128 -3.21 8.96 -2.26
N GLN A 129 -3.87 9.42 -1.20
CA GLN A 129 -3.69 10.78 -0.67
C GLN A 129 -2.26 11.02 -0.21
N ILE A 130 -1.67 10.09 0.56
CA ILE A 130 -0.29 10.19 1.02
C ILE A 130 0.67 10.25 -0.18
N ARG A 131 0.48 9.39 -1.19
CA ARG A 131 1.33 9.42 -2.39
C ARG A 131 1.22 10.75 -3.13
N GLN A 132 0.02 11.29 -3.27
CA GLN A 132 -0.20 12.57 -3.93
C GLN A 132 0.45 13.72 -3.15
N GLN A 133 0.31 13.71 -1.82
CA GLN A 133 0.93 14.70 -0.94
C GLN A 133 2.46 14.62 -1.03
N VAL A 134 3.05 13.42 -0.91
CA VAL A 134 4.50 13.22 -1.02
C VAL A 134 5.00 13.68 -2.39
N GLN A 135 4.25 13.39 -3.46
CA GLN A 135 4.63 13.83 -4.79
C GLN A 135 4.66 15.36 -4.88
N GLN A 136 3.62 16.05 -4.39
CA GLN A 136 3.57 17.51 -4.36
C GLN A 136 4.69 18.11 -3.50
N GLU A 137 4.97 17.52 -2.34
CA GLU A 137 6.05 17.95 -1.46
C GLU A 137 7.43 17.76 -2.11
N CYS A 138 7.67 16.63 -2.79
CA CYS A 138 8.90 16.39 -3.54
C CYS A 138 9.06 17.37 -4.71
N GLU A 139 7.99 17.65 -5.45
CA GLU A 139 7.99 18.63 -6.53
C GLU A 139 8.31 20.04 -5.99
N ALA A 140 7.65 20.46 -4.91
CA ALA A 140 7.90 21.74 -4.26
C ALA A 140 9.33 21.85 -3.72
N MET A 141 9.85 20.82 -3.05
CA MET A 141 11.22 20.79 -2.55
C MET A 141 12.23 20.87 -3.68
N ARG A 142 11.97 20.18 -4.80
CA ARG A 142 12.82 20.24 -5.99
C ARG A 142 12.83 21.64 -6.59
N GLU A 143 11.68 22.29 -6.73
CA GLU A 143 11.59 23.66 -7.23
C GLU A 143 12.32 24.65 -6.32
N GLN A 144 12.17 24.52 -5.00
CA GLN A 144 12.90 25.33 -4.03
C GLN A 144 14.41 25.14 -4.15
N ALA A 145 14.89 23.89 -4.20
CA ALA A 145 16.31 23.60 -4.34
C ALA A 145 16.89 24.18 -5.65
N LEU A 146 16.14 24.11 -6.76
CA LEU A 146 16.56 24.71 -8.02
C LEU A 146 16.65 26.24 -7.92
N ALA A 147 15.66 26.88 -7.30
CA ALA A 147 15.68 28.33 -7.08
C ALA A 147 16.86 28.76 -6.18
N GLU A 148 17.15 28.00 -5.13
CA GLU A 148 18.30 28.26 -4.26
C GLU A 148 19.64 28.09 -4.99
N ILE A 149 19.77 27.07 -5.84
CA ILE A 149 20.96 26.86 -6.67
C ILE A 149 21.16 28.02 -7.65
N GLU A 150 20.09 28.49 -8.30
CA GLU A 150 20.15 29.64 -9.20
C GLU A 150 20.56 30.91 -8.45
N GLN A 151 19.97 31.19 -7.29
CA GLN A 151 20.34 32.33 -6.45
C GLN A 151 21.81 32.26 -6.00
N MET A 152 22.27 31.09 -5.55
CA MET A 152 23.66 30.90 -5.14
C MET A 152 24.63 31.12 -6.31
N ARG A 153 24.26 30.66 -7.52
CA ARG A 153 25.05 30.87 -8.73
C ARG A 153 25.18 32.35 -9.06
N ASP A 154 24.07 33.08 -9.03
CA ASP A 154 24.06 34.50 -9.35
C ASP A 154 24.90 35.31 -8.35
N LEU A 155 24.79 35.00 -7.06
CA LEU A 155 25.62 35.60 -6.01
C LEU A 155 27.10 35.30 -6.23
N ALA A 156 27.46 34.04 -6.51
CA ALA A 156 28.84 33.66 -6.75
C ALA A 156 29.43 34.36 -7.98
N LEU A 157 28.64 34.55 -9.04
CA LEU A 157 29.08 35.28 -10.23
C LEU A 157 29.31 36.75 -9.92
N ALA A 158 28.42 37.40 -9.18
CA ALA A 158 28.59 38.80 -8.76
C ALA A 158 29.84 38.97 -7.87
N GLU A 159 30.06 38.08 -6.90
CA GLU A 159 31.26 38.11 -6.05
C GLU A 159 32.54 37.90 -6.89
N CYS A 160 32.48 37.02 -7.89
CA CYS A 160 33.61 36.81 -8.81
C CYS A 160 33.92 38.07 -9.63
N GLU A 161 32.90 38.79 -10.12
CA GLU A 161 33.08 40.07 -10.81
C GLU A 161 33.69 41.13 -9.88
N ASP A 162 33.20 41.24 -8.65
CA ASP A 162 33.74 42.17 -7.66
C ASP A 162 35.21 41.89 -7.32
N ILE A 163 35.58 40.61 -7.16
CA ILE A 163 36.97 40.19 -6.91
C ILE A 163 37.86 40.52 -8.11
N GLN A 164 37.39 40.25 -9.34
CA GLN A 164 38.15 40.56 -10.56
C GLN A 164 38.40 42.06 -10.68
N ASN A 165 37.35 42.89 -10.53
CA ASN A 165 37.46 44.34 -10.58
C ASN A 165 38.42 44.86 -9.49
N GLY A 166 38.31 44.37 -8.25
CA GLY A 166 39.20 44.76 -7.16
C GLY A 166 40.66 44.34 -7.37
N ALA A 167 40.90 43.20 -8.01
CA ALA A 167 42.24 42.74 -8.36
C ALA A 167 42.86 43.60 -9.48
N ASP A 168 42.08 43.97 -10.49
CA ASP A 168 42.50 44.86 -11.57
C ASP A 168 42.84 46.26 -11.03
N ASP A 169 41.97 46.84 -10.20
CA ASP A 169 42.21 48.13 -9.53
C ASP A 169 43.49 48.11 -8.67
N TYR A 170 43.70 47.01 -7.94
CA TYR A 170 44.91 46.83 -7.14
C TYR A 170 46.16 46.71 -8.02
N ALA A 171 46.10 45.96 -9.11
CA ALA A 171 47.20 45.81 -10.05
C ALA A 171 47.58 47.18 -10.66
N ASP A 172 46.60 47.97 -11.07
CA ASP A 172 46.81 49.32 -11.58
C ASP A 172 47.43 50.24 -10.51
N ALA A 173 46.97 50.19 -9.27
CA ALA A 173 47.53 50.98 -8.18
C ALA A 173 48.99 50.63 -7.91
N VAL A 174 49.33 49.32 -7.89
CA VAL A 174 50.70 48.83 -7.72
C VAL A 174 51.58 49.25 -8.89
N LEU A 175 51.14 49.06 -10.12
CA LEU A 175 51.88 49.44 -11.32
C LEU A 175 52.16 50.96 -11.36
N ASN A 176 51.15 51.79 -11.07
CA ASN A 176 51.31 53.24 -10.95
C ASN A 176 52.32 53.63 -9.85
N SER A 177 52.34 52.88 -8.73
CA SER A 177 53.30 53.14 -7.65
C SER A 177 54.74 52.82 -8.09
N ILE A 178 54.94 51.71 -8.81
CA ILE A 178 56.24 51.29 -9.34
C ILE A 178 56.72 52.29 -10.40
N GLU A 179 55.83 52.72 -11.30
CA GLU A 179 56.16 53.73 -12.32
C GLU A 179 56.66 55.02 -11.66
N ARG A 180 55.98 55.49 -10.61
CA ARG A 180 56.38 56.69 -9.87
C ARG A 180 57.76 56.52 -9.22
N GLN A 181 58.00 55.39 -8.55
CA GLN A 181 59.28 55.08 -7.92
C GLN A 181 60.43 55.02 -8.93
N LEU A 182 60.22 54.36 -10.07
CA LEU A 182 61.20 54.32 -11.16
C LEU A 182 61.44 55.71 -11.74
N GLY A 183 60.40 56.52 -11.89
CA GLY A 183 60.50 57.92 -12.34
C GLY A 183 61.35 58.78 -11.41
N GLU A 184 61.21 58.61 -10.09
CA GLU A 184 62.04 59.29 -9.08
C GLU A 184 63.50 58.82 -9.15
N MET A 185 63.73 57.50 -9.23
CA MET A 185 65.07 56.93 -9.37
C MET A 185 65.78 57.47 -10.63
N LEU A 186 65.07 57.54 -11.76
CA LEU A 186 65.60 58.09 -13.02
C LEU A 186 65.93 59.58 -12.90
N ARG A 187 65.14 60.38 -12.16
CA ARG A 187 65.47 61.78 -11.87
C ARG A 187 66.76 61.89 -11.06
N VAL A 188 66.93 61.07 -10.03
CA VAL A 188 68.16 61.04 -9.22
C VAL A 188 69.37 60.69 -10.09
N VAL A 189 69.28 59.66 -10.93
CA VAL A 189 70.35 59.27 -11.85
C VAL A 189 70.67 60.38 -12.85
N ARG A 190 69.65 61.04 -13.43
CA ARG A 190 69.83 62.15 -14.38
C ARG A 190 70.54 63.34 -13.73
N ASN A 191 70.11 63.71 -12.52
CA ASN A 191 70.72 64.78 -11.73
C ASN A 191 72.19 64.44 -11.36
N GLY A 192 72.46 63.21 -10.92
CA GLY A 192 73.81 62.73 -10.63
C GLY A 192 74.73 62.74 -11.86
N ARG A 193 74.22 62.31 -13.03
CA ARG A 193 74.95 62.42 -14.30
C ARG A 193 75.24 63.88 -14.67
N GLN A 194 74.27 64.80 -14.54
CA GLN A 194 74.48 66.22 -14.83
C GLN A 194 75.56 66.83 -13.93
N GLN A 195 75.61 66.47 -12.64
CA GLN A 195 76.68 66.94 -11.74
C GLN A 195 78.07 66.46 -12.18
N LEU A 196 78.22 65.20 -12.60
CA LEU A 196 79.50 64.67 -13.09
C LEU A 196 79.95 65.36 -14.39
N HIS A 197 79.00 65.68 -15.28
CA HIS A 197 79.29 66.46 -16.48
C HIS A 197 79.64 67.93 -16.16
N GLY A 198 79.01 68.53 -15.14
CA GLY A 198 79.35 69.88 -14.64
C GLY A 198 80.74 69.94 -13.99
N ASN A 199 81.12 68.90 -13.25
CA ASN A 199 82.44 68.79 -12.62
C ASN A 199 83.58 68.52 -13.62
N SER A 200 83.24 68.16 -14.86
CA SER A 200 84.20 68.01 -15.97
C SER A 200 84.52 69.34 -16.67
N GLN A 201 83.79 70.43 -16.37
CA GLN A 201 84.02 71.77 -16.95
C GLN A 201 84.60 72.80 -15.96
N SER A 202 84.75 72.48 -14.67
CA SER A 202 85.37 73.37 -13.68
C SER A 202 86.77 72.90 -13.30
N GLY A 203 87.70 72.98 -14.25
CA GLY A 203 89.13 72.85 -13.99
C GLY A 203 89.82 74.22 -13.96
N GLN A 204 89.82 74.89 -12.79
CA GLN A 204 90.79 75.95 -12.52
C GLN A 204 91.10 76.05 -11.00
N PRO A 205 92.38 76.07 -10.56
CA PRO A 205 92.77 76.06 -9.14
C PRO A 205 92.63 77.44 -8.45
N PRO A 206 92.79 77.50 -7.10
CA PRO A 206 92.29 78.56 -6.25
C PRO A 206 93.27 79.74 -6.12
N GLU A 207 92.74 80.96 -6.07
CA GLU A 207 93.47 82.13 -5.57
C GLU A 207 92.96 82.51 -4.17
N THR A 208 93.92 82.60 -3.26
CA THR A 208 93.88 82.98 -1.85
C THR A 208 93.46 84.43 -1.63
N GLU A 209 92.74 84.73 -0.53
CA GLU A 209 93.09 85.67 0.58
C GLU A 209 91.85 86.19 1.38
N PRO A 210 91.97 86.81 2.59
CA PRO A 210 91.43 86.28 3.86
C PRO A 210 90.35 87.20 4.53
N PRO A 211 89.94 87.01 5.82
CA PRO A 211 88.62 87.38 6.35
C PRO A 211 88.55 88.78 7.01
N PRO A 212 87.37 89.22 7.50
CA PRO A 212 87.23 89.23 8.97
C PRO A 212 85.81 88.98 9.55
N ASN A 213 85.83 88.18 10.61
CA ASN A 213 85.28 88.42 11.96
C ASN A 213 83.76 88.38 12.30
N ALA A 214 83.52 87.61 13.37
CA ALA A 214 82.55 87.74 14.47
C ALA A 214 81.04 87.74 14.18
N SER A 215 80.38 86.65 14.59
CA SER A 215 79.62 86.54 15.85
C SER A 215 78.76 85.27 15.74
N GLY A 216 78.97 84.22 16.52
CA GLY A 216 78.50 84.18 17.90
C GLY A 216 77.11 83.54 17.97
N SER A 217 77.06 82.26 18.39
CA SER A 217 76.04 81.65 19.29
C SER A 217 75.49 80.28 18.85
N ARG A 218 75.85 79.26 19.64
CA ARG A 218 75.17 77.96 19.91
C ARG A 218 73.77 78.19 20.55
N PRO A 219 72.97 77.15 20.91
CA PRO A 219 72.89 75.75 20.48
C PRO A 219 71.44 75.19 20.28
N ALA A 220 71.36 73.98 19.68
CA ALA A 220 70.48 72.82 19.93
C ALA A 220 69.05 72.93 20.55
N GLN A 221 68.04 72.26 19.95
CA GLN A 221 67.26 71.12 20.52
C GLN A 221 66.09 70.60 19.60
N PRO A 222 65.43 69.43 19.88
CA PRO A 222 65.03 68.39 18.90
C PRO A 222 63.48 68.32 18.61
N PRO A 223 62.91 67.27 17.94
CA PRO A 223 61.63 67.35 17.21
C PRO A 223 60.41 66.87 18.01
N PRO A 224 59.17 67.10 17.55
CA PRO A 224 58.00 66.36 18.00
C PRO A 224 57.53 65.30 16.98
N LYS A 225 57.23 64.12 17.52
CA LYS A 225 56.46 63.04 16.89
C LYS A 225 54.98 63.45 16.80
N LYS A 226 54.30 63.05 15.72
CA LYS A 226 52.99 62.38 15.73
C LYS A 226 52.77 61.71 14.39
#